data_AF-A0A7X5D7K2-F1
#
_entry.id   AF-A0A7X5D7K2-F1
#
_cell.length_a   1.000
_cell.length_b   1.000
_cell.length_c   1.000
_cell.angle_alpha   90.00
_cell.angle_beta   90.00
_cell.angle_gamma   90.00
#
_symmetry.space_group_name_H-M   'P 1'
#
loop_
_entity.id
_entity.type
_entity.pdbx_description
1 polymer ?
#
loop_
_entity_poly.entity_id
_entity_poly.type
_entity_poly.pdbx_seq_one_letter_code
_entity_poly.pdbx_strand_id
1 'polypeptide(L)'
;MRRAEQELAERGEYSWTADIRARVRIARTVSRSEAEFRSILGTMGVTAADNSPKAERRDWIYALASHPSRRISGERMGLAYGREQLEPLLRSSGVRKLEDAGERAIAAIAKRAVAVGDLTELRSLSGAVALIEASHARCLDDLDTLLKKDGDEATPQLVRYVKEKGLLPEERPAPTIRKPKARTGSRPAGSRPKSDMAQPAHQNMQERRREGSER
;
A
#
# COMPACT_ATOMS: atom_id res chain seq x y z
N MET A 1 19.09 5.18 18.12
CA MET A 1 19.25 6.59 17.71
C MET A 1 20.42 7.19 18.51
N ARG A 2 21.18 8.16 18.01
CA ARG A 2 22.18 8.87 18.85
C ARG A 2 21.42 9.84 19.77
N ARG A 3 21.77 9.92 21.06
CA ARG A 3 21.06 10.79 22.04
C ARG A 3 20.90 12.24 21.54
N ALA A 4 21.95 12.82 20.95
CA ALA A 4 21.90 14.18 20.42
C ALA A 4 20.81 14.40 19.34
N GLU A 5 20.59 13.43 18.45
CA GLU A 5 19.52 13.55 17.43
C GLU A 5 18.12 13.37 18.03
N GLN A 6 18.04 12.57 19.08
CA GLN A 6 16.80 12.35 19.81
C GLN A 6 16.40 13.62 20.58
N GLU A 7 17.35 14.28 21.24
CA GLU A 7 17.14 15.57 21.91
C GLU A 7 16.77 16.69 20.93
N LEU A 8 17.39 16.73 19.75
CA LEU A 8 17.01 17.69 18.71
C LEU A 8 15.59 17.45 18.20
N ALA A 9 15.20 16.19 18.01
CA ALA A 9 13.83 15.83 17.62
C ALA A 9 12.82 16.18 18.72
N GLU A 10 13.14 15.92 19.99
CA GLU A 10 12.29 16.22 21.16
C GLU A 10 12.15 17.73 21.40
N ARG A 11 13.16 18.53 21.05
CA ARG A 11 13.14 20.00 21.14
C ARG A 11 12.48 20.70 19.95
N GLY A 12 12.03 19.95 18.94
CA GLY A 12 11.49 20.51 17.69
C GLY A 12 12.55 21.15 16.78
N GLU A 13 13.82 20.94 17.08
CA GLU A 13 14.94 21.40 16.26
C GLU A 13 15.17 20.46 15.06
N TYR A 14 16.00 20.89 14.11
CA TYR A 14 16.27 20.09 12.92
C TYR A 14 17.04 18.81 13.29
N SER A 15 16.38 17.66 13.24
CA SER A 15 17.02 16.35 13.19
C SER A 15 16.98 15.79 11.76
N TRP A 16 18.15 15.54 11.18
CA TRP A 16 18.24 14.92 9.86
C TRP A 16 17.71 13.49 9.85
N THR A 17 17.75 12.79 11.00
CA THR A 17 17.14 11.47 11.14
C THR A 17 15.61 11.56 11.08
N ALA A 18 15.02 12.54 11.77
CA ALA A 18 13.59 12.80 11.71
C ALA A 18 13.14 13.23 10.30
N ASP A 19 13.95 14.02 9.60
CA ASP A 19 13.73 14.44 8.22
C ASP A 19 13.72 13.23 7.26
N ILE A 20 14.75 12.38 7.30
CA ILE A 20 14.77 11.13 6.51
C ILE A 20 13.56 10.27 6.83
N ARG A 21 13.23 10.08 8.12
CA ARG A 21 12.07 9.29 8.55
C ARG A 21 10.77 9.86 7.96
N ALA A 22 10.60 11.18 7.96
CA ALA A 22 9.42 11.83 7.40
C ALA A 22 9.29 11.58 5.89
N ARG A 23 10.37 11.79 5.14
CA ARG A 23 10.40 11.55 3.69
C ARG A 23 10.16 10.08 3.35
N VAL A 24 10.75 9.14 4.11
CA VAL A 24 10.54 7.70 3.90
C VAL A 24 9.10 7.28 4.19
N ARG A 25 8.50 7.78 5.28
CA ARG A 25 7.08 7.51 5.58
C ARG A 25 6.17 8.03 4.47
N ILE A 26 6.38 9.24 3.99
CA ILE A 26 5.58 9.79 2.89
C ILE A 26 5.75 8.92 1.64
N ALA A 27 6.99 8.62 1.25
CA ALA A 27 7.29 7.83 0.04
C ALA A 27 6.58 6.47 0.06
N ARG A 28 6.68 5.70 1.16
CA ARG A 28 6.09 4.35 1.21
C ARG A 28 4.57 4.36 1.09
N THR A 29 3.90 5.44 1.53
CA THR A 29 2.44 5.56 1.48
C THR A 29 1.94 5.86 0.07
N VAL A 30 2.72 6.60 -0.73
CA VAL A 30 2.32 6.99 -2.09
C VAL A 30 2.88 6.08 -3.18
N SER A 31 3.77 5.13 -2.83
CA SER A 31 4.44 4.25 -3.79
C SER A 31 3.73 2.93 -3.98
N ARG A 32 3.67 2.44 -5.22
CA ARG A 32 3.05 1.16 -5.60
C ARG A 32 4.05 0.07 -5.95
N SER A 33 5.33 0.43 -6.00
CA SER A 33 6.44 -0.46 -6.30
C SER A 33 7.73 0.04 -5.64
N GLU A 34 8.73 -0.84 -5.53
CA GLU A 34 10.05 -0.47 -5.04
C GLU A 34 10.73 0.59 -5.93
N ALA A 35 10.57 0.48 -7.25
CA ALA A 35 11.13 1.45 -8.19
C ALA A 35 10.51 2.85 -8.00
N GLU A 36 9.20 2.92 -7.83
CA GLU A 36 8.49 4.17 -7.54
C GLU A 36 8.90 4.75 -6.18
N PHE A 37 9.03 3.89 -5.17
CA PHE A 37 9.52 4.29 -3.85
C PHE A 37 10.90 4.93 -3.90
N ARG A 38 11.86 4.29 -4.57
CA ARG A 38 13.21 4.85 -4.76
C ARG A 38 13.18 6.15 -5.58
N SER A 39 12.33 6.24 -6.60
CA SER A 39 12.16 7.45 -7.44
C SER A 39 11.60 8.64 -6.65
N ILE A 40 10.54 8.41 -5.87
CA ILE A 40 9.90 9.42 -5.02
C ILE A 40 10.85 9.89 -3.93
N LEU A 41 11.59 8.98 -3.29
CA LEU A 41 12.65 9.35 -2.35
C LEU A 41 13.72 10.23 -2.99
N GLY A 42 14.19 9.88 -4.19
CA GLY A 42 15.16 10.67 -4.94
C GLY A 42 14.67 12.08 -5.21
N THR A 43 13.40 12.23 -5.61
CA THR A 43 12.76 13.55 -5.78
C THR A 43 12.71 14.33 -4.48
N MET A 44 12.47 13.65 -3.37
CA MET A 44 12.53 14.24 -2.03
C MET A 44 13.97 14.35 -1.50
N GLY A 45 15.02 14.19 -2.32
CA GLY A 45 16.41 14.40 -1.89
C GLY A 45 16.94 13.37 -0.88
N VAL A 46 16.36 12.16 -0.86
CA VAL A 46 16.84 11.01 -0.08
C VAL A 46 17.23 9.89 -1.02
N THR A 47 18.39 9.29 -0.81
CA THR A 47 18.80 8.08 -1.53
C THR A 47 18.53 6.85 -0.67
N ALA A 48 17.96 5.80 -1.26
CA ALA A 48 17.88 4.47 -0.65
C ALA A 48 18.81 3.52 -1.41
N ALA A 49 19.80 2.96 -0.71
CA ALA A 49 20.74 2.00 -1.25
C ALA A 49 20.70 0.69 -0.47
N ASP A 50 20.99 -0.42 -1.13
CA ASP A 50 21.16 -1.70 -0.47
C ASP A 50 22.36 -1.64 0.50
N ASN A 51 22.19 -2.23 1.69
CA ASN A 51 23.31 -2.39 2.61
C ASN A 51 24.35 -3.34 2.01
N SER A 52 25.57 -3.31 2.56
CA SER A 52 26.67 -4.16 2.10
C SER A 52 26.21 -5.62 1.98
N PRO A 53 26.53 -6.33 0.89
CA PRO A 53 26.24 -7.76 0.77
C PRO A 53 26.87 -8.61 1.88
N LYS A 54 27.91 -8.07 2.54
CA LYS A 54 28.61 -8.69 3.68
C LYS A 54 27.99 -8.33 5.04
N ALA A 55 27.00 -7.45 5.07
CA ALA A 55 26.32 -7.09 6.31
C ALA A 55 25.41 -8.24 6.76
N GLU A 56 25.32 -8.43 8.07
CA GLU A 56 24.47 -9.45 8.70
C GLU A 56 22.98 -9.26 8.37
N ARG A 57 22.57 -8.02 8.11
CA ARG A 57 21.20 -7.65 7.76
C ARG A 57 21.15 -7.03 6.37
N ARG A 58 20.28 -7.59 5.52
CA ARG A 58 19.92 -7.03 4.22
C ARG A 58 18.89 -5.93 4.41
N ASP A 59 19.34 -4.80 4.94
CA ASP A 59 18.50 -3.61 5.12
C ASP A 59 18.79 -2.57 4.02
N TRP A 60 17.97 -1.52 3.95
CA TRP A 60 18.26 -0.34 3.16
C TRP A 60 18.94 0.74 4.00
N ILE A 61 19.91 1.40 3.39
CA ILE A 61 20.61 2.54 3.93
C ILE A 61 20.07 3.79 3.26
N TYR A 62 19.45 4.65 4.07
CA TYR A 62 18.92 5.94 3.66
C TYR A 62 19.94 7.03 3.95
N ALA A 63 20.05 8.00 3.04
CA ALA A 63 20.91 9.16 3.20
C ALA A 63 20.31 10.40 2.54
N LEU A 64 20.61 11.59 3.08
CA LEU A 64 20.28 12.84 2.39
C LEU A 64 21.23 13.03 1.20
N ALA A 65 20.68 13.33 0.02
CA ALA A 65 21.48 13.51 -1.20
C ALA A 65 22.51 14.64 -1.07
N SER A 66 22.16 15.71 -0.35
CA SER A 66 23.08 16.84 -0.07
C SER A 66 24.16 16.50 0.95
N HIS A 67 23.96 15.45 1.77
CA HIS A 67 24.86 15.07 2.86
C HIS A 67 25.01 13.54 2.90
N PRO A 68 25.72 12.93 1.94
CA PRO A 68 25.79 11.47 1.80
C PRO A 68 26.49 10.76 2.97
N SER A 69 27.21 11.50 3.84
CA SER A 69 27.77 10.99 5.09
C SER A 69 26.72 10.76 6.18
N ARG A 70 25.55 11.41 6.09
CA ARG A 70 24.42 11.25 7.02
C ARG A 70 23.56 10.07 6.59
N ARG A 71 24.03 8.87 6.96
CA ARG A 71 23.40 7.60 6.60
C ARG A 71 22.76 6.92 7.80
N ILE A 72 21.59 6.31 7.59
CA ILE A 72 20.89 5.53 8.60
C ILE A 72 20.25 4.28 8.00
N SER A 73 20.33 3.17 8.71
CA SER A 73 19.63 1.94 8.36
C SER A 73 18.14 2.09 8.61
N GLY A 74 17.30 1.51 7.74
CA GLY A 74 15.86 1.43 7.94
C GLY A 74 15.46 0.91 9.32
N GLU A 75 15.97 -0.25 9.72
CA GLU A 75 15.67 -0.86 11.02
C GLU A 75 16.08 0.02 12.21
N ARG A 76 17.14 0.84 12.05
CA ARG A 76 17.56 1.81 13.08
C ARG A 76 16.61 2.99 13.23
N MET A 77 15.80 3.29 12.21
CA MET A 77 14.69 4.24 12.30
C MET A 77 13.43 3.58 12.88
N GLY A 78 13.34 2.25 12.83
CA GLY A 78 12.24 1.44 13.33
C GLY A 78 11.91 0.32 12.33
N LEU A 79 11.34 -0.79 12.81
CA LEU A 79 11.07 -1.98 11.99
C LEU A 79 10.23 -1.65 10.73
N ALA A 80 9.30 -0.70 10.83
CA ALA A 80 8.44 -0.29 9.74
C ALA A 80 9.17 0.41 8.57
N TYR A 81 10.44 0.75 8.74
CA TYR A 81 11.30 1.39 7.72
C TYR A 81 12.38 0.45 7.17
N GLY A 82 12.51 -0.74 7.77
CA GLY A 82 13.43 -1.77 7.32
C GLY A 82 12.99 -2.37 5.99
N ARG A 83 13.96 -2.81 5.20
CA ARG A 83 13.69 -3.48 3.91
C ARG A 83 12.75 -4.67 4.06
N GLU A 84 12.94 -5.51 5.09
CA GLU A 84 12.14 -6.72 5.31
C GLU A 84 10.64 -6.44 5.40
N GLN A 85 10.24 -5.31 5.98
CA GLN A 85 8.83 -4.93 6.10
C GLN A 85 8.31 -4.14 4.90
N LEU A 86 9.16 -3.33 4.28
CA LEU A 86 8.76 -2.50 3.13
C LEU A 86 8.70 -3.30 1.82
N GLU A 87 9.62 -4.22 1.60
CA GLU A 87 9.72 -4.95 0.33
C GLU A 87 8.45 -5.80 0.05
N PRO A 88 7.88 -6.57 1.00
CA PRO A 88 6.60 -7.26 0.79
C PRO A 88 5.43 -6.29 0.55
N LEU A 89 5.40 -5.15 1.24
CA LEU A 89 4.36 -4.14 1.10
C LEU A 89 4.40 -3.50 -0.29
N LEU A 90 5.59 -3.17 -0.79
CA LEU A 90 5.80 -2.59 -2.11
C LEU A 90 5.60 -3.62 -3.24
N ARG A 91 5.87 -4.91 -2.99
CA ARG A 91 5.58 -6.00 -3.95
C ARG A 91 4.10 -6.32 -4.06
N SER A 92 3.36 -6.26 -2.96
CA SER A 92 1.94 -6.63 -2.92
C SER A 92 1.00 -5.54 -3.47
N SER A 93 1.48 -4.31 -3.69
CA SER A 93 0.78 -3.18 -4.33
C SER A 93 -0.65 -2.88 -3.81
N GLY A 94 -1.10 -3.47 -2.68
CA GLY A 94 -2.50 -3.91 -2.63
C GLY A 94 -3.22 -3.98 -1.29
N VAL A 95 -2.63 -3.56 -0.16
CA VAL A 95 -3.42 -3.31 1.06
C VAL A 95 -3.42 -1.81 1.34
N ARG A 96 -3.95 -1.04 0.38
CA ARG A 96 -4.03 0.41 0.55
C ARG A 96 -4.99 0.75 1.68
N LYS A 97 -4.45 1.54 2.61
CA LYS A 97 -5.13 2.08 3.80
C LYS A 97 -5.84 3.41 3.49
N LEU A 98 -5.50 4.04 2.35
CA LEU A 98 -6.04 5.31 1.87
C LEU A 98 -6.61 5.16 0.46
N GLU A 99 -7.64 5.95 0.12
CA GLU A 99 -8.17 6.02 -1.24
C GLU A 99 -7.21 6.75 -2.19
N ASP A 100 -7.33 6.50 -3.51
CA ASP A 100 -6.50 7.11 -4.56
C ASP A 100 -6.43 8.65 -4.49
N ALA A 101 -7.49 9.30 -4.00
CA ALA A 101 -7.54 10.75 -3.84
C ALA A 101 -6.58 11.24 -2.73
N GLY A 102 -6.56 10.56 -1.58
CA GLY A 102 -5.69 10.90 -0.47
C GLY A 102 -4.21 10.70 -0.81
N GLU A 103 -3.87 9.62 -1.54
CA GLU A 103 -2.49 9.39 -2.00
C GLU A 103 -2.00 10.50 -2.94
N ARG A 104 -2.86 10.94 -3.87
CA ARG A 104 -2.56 12.07 -4.76
C ARG A 104 -2.38 13.38 -3.99
N ALA A 105 -3.20 13.62 -2.95
CA ALA A 105 -3.07 14.79 -2.10
C ALA A 105 -1.73 14.78 -1.34
N ILE A 106 -1.37 13.65 -0.72
CA ILE A 106 -0.09 13.48 -0.01
C ILE A 106 1.09 13.74 -0.96
N ALA A 107 1.09 13.12 -2.15
CA ALA A 107 2.15 13.30 -3.13
C ALA A 107 2.27 14.76 -3.59
N ALA A 108 1.14 15.45 -3.81
CA ALA A 108 1.13 16.85 -4.23
C ALA A 108 1.67 17.79 -3.14
N ILE A 109 1.30 17.59 -1.88
CA ILE A 109 1.79 18.38 -0.75
C ILE A 109 3.29 18.15 -0.56
N ALA A 110 3.73 16.89 -0.56
CA ALA A 110 5.14 16.54 -0.42
C ALA A 110 6.00 17.17 -1.52
N LYS A 111 5.54 17.12 -2.78
CA LYS A 111 6.24 17.74 -3.92
C LYS A 111 6.39 19.25 -3.74
N ARG A 112 5.33 19.94 -3.30
CA ARG A 112 5.38 21.39 -3.04
C ARG A 112 6.34 21.72 -1.89
N ALA A 113 6.22 21.01 -0.78
CA ALA A 113 7.06 21.23 0.39
C ALA A 113 8.55 21.05 0.07
N VAL A 114 8.90 20.01 -0.70
CA VAL A 114 10.29 19.81 -1.17
C VAL A 114 10.75 20.93 -2.09
N ALA A 115 9.91 21.39 -3.01
CA ALA A 115 10.27 22.45 -3.96
C ALA A 115 10.61 23.78 -3.27
N VAL A 116 9.94 24.09 -2.15
CA VAL A 116 10.20 25.32 -1.37
C VAL A 116 11.11 25.10 -0.16
N GLY A 117 11.55 23.87 0.09
CA GLY A 117 12.37 23.52 1.25
C GLY A 117 11.64 23.57 2.60
N ASP A 118 10.32 23.44 2.63
CA ASP A 118 9.52 23.47 3.85
C ASP A 118 9.57 22.13 4.59
N LEU A 119 10.55 22.02 5.49
CA LEU A 119 10.74 20.85 6.33
C LEU A 119 9.66 20.69 7.40
N THR A 120 8.98 21.77 7.77
CA THR A 120 7.92 21.73 8.77
C THR A 120 6.66 21.13 8.17
N GLU A 121 6.28 21.53 6.95
CA GLU A 121 5.17 20.91 6.21
C GLU A 121 5.42 19.41 5.98
N LEU A 122 6.65 19.00 5.65
CA LEU A 122 7.00 17.57 5.52
C LEU A 122 6.86 16.80 6.84
N ARG A 123 7.22 17.41 7.97
CA ARG A 123 7.05 16.81 9.30
C ARG A 123 5.57 16.68 9.65
N SER A 124 4.78 17.73 9.47
CA SER A 124 3.33 17.73 9.71
C SER A 124 2.62 16.69 8.84
N LEU A 125 2.95 16.62 7.55
CA LEU A 125 2.41 15.62 6.62
C LEU A 125 2.78 14.19 7.05
N SER A 126 4.04 13.95 7.42
CA SER A 126 4.48 12.64 7.93
C SER A 126 3.75 12.26 9.23
N GLY A 127 3.55 13.22 10.14
CA GLY A 127 2.79 13.02 11.38
C GLY A 127 1.33 12.64 11.10
N ALA A 128 0.68 13.35 10.18
CA ALA A 128 -0.68 13.06 9.75
C ALA A 128 -0.81 11.66 9.13
N VAL A 129 0.13 11.28 8.24
CA VAL A 129 0.18 9.92 7.67
C VAL A 129 0.38 8.87 8.77
N ALA A 130 1.26 9.12 9.73
CA ALA A 130 1.50 8.22 10.85
C ALA A 130 0.25 8.02 11.71
N LEU A 131 -0.51 9.10 11.94
CA LEU A 131 -1.76 9.06 12.69
C LEU A 131 -2.81 8.20 11.97
N ILE A 132 -2.98 8.40 10.66
CA ILE A 132 -3.91 7.60 9.84
C ILE A 132 -3.50 6.12 9.83
N GLU A 133 -2.19 5.86 9.75
CA GLU A 133 -1.66 4.51 9.84
C GLU A 133 -1.86 3.89 11.23
N ALA A 134 -1.68 4.63 12.33
CA ALA A 134 -1.85 4.09 13.67
C ALA A 134 -3.33 3.86 14.01
N SER A 135 -4.22 4.75 13.57
CA SER A 135 -5.66 4.68 13.86
C SER A 135 -6.42 3.72 12.96
N HIS A 136 -5.86 3.36 11.80
CA HIS A 136 -6.59 2.66 10.74
C HIS A 136 -7.86 3.39 10.27
N ALA A 137 -7.90 4.72 10.46
CA ALA A 137 -9.02 5.57 10.05
C ALA A 137 -9.21 5.55 8.53
N ARG A 138 -10.46 5.44 8.09
CA ARG A 138 -10.85 5.48 6.67
C ARG A 138 -11.56 6.77 6.29
N CYS A 139 -12.04 7.54 7.27
CA CYS A 139 -12.71 8.82 7.10
C CYS A 139 -12.42 9.77 8.26
N LEU A 140 -12.87 11.02 8.16
CA LEU A 140 -12.71 12.03 9.22
C LEU A 140 -13.46 11.66 10.50
N ASP A 141 -14.63 11.01 10.40
CA ASP A 141 -15.39 10.53 11.57
C ASP A 141 -14.59 9.53 12.42
N ASP A 142 -13.82 8.64 11.79
CA ASP A 142 -12.96 7.69 12.50
C ASP A 142 -11.90 8.43 13.33
N LEU A 143 -11.38 9.56 12.84
CA LEU A 143 -10.43 10.40 13.59
C LEU A 143 -11.11 11.20 14.71
N ASP A 144 -12.35 11.67 14.50
CA ASP A 144 -13.11 12.39 15.53
C ASP A 144 -13.51 11.48 16.69
N THR A 145 -13.77 10.20 16.44
CA THR A 145 -13.97 9.21 17.52
C THR A 145 -12.69 8.96 18.32
N LEU A 146 -11.53 9.02 17.68
CA LEU A 146 -10.22 8.89 18.33
C LEU A 146 -9.94 10.10 19.24
N LEU A 147 -10.27 11.31 18.78
CA LEU A 147 -10.15 12.54 19.57
C LEU A 147 -10.95 12.53 20.87
N LYS A 148 -12.10 11.84 20.90
CA LYS A 148 -12.94 11.70 22.09
C LYS A 148 -12.37 10.73 23.13
N LYS A 149 -11.35 9.97 22.78
CA LYS A 149 -10.77 8.89 23.59
C LYS A 149 -9.32 9.23 23.89
N ASP A 150 -9.10 10.22 24.76
CA ASP A 150 -7.80 10.72 25.26
C ASP A 150 -6.63 10.53 24.29
N GLY A 151 -6.47 11.48 23.36
CA GLY A 151 -5.33 11.55 22.45
C GLY A 151 -4.14 12.31 23.07
N ASP A 152 -2.93 11.94 22.64
CA ASP A 152 -1.71 12.73 22.87
C ASP A 152 -1.89 14.19 22.41
N GLU A 153 -1.21 15.16 23.02
CA GLU A 153 -1.41 16.62 22.80
C GLU A 153 -1.19 17.04 21.34
N ALA A 154 -0.39 16.28 20.59
CA ALA A 154 -0.16 16.46 19.15
C ALA A 154 -1.31 15.94 18.27
N THR A 155 -2.14 15.03 18.78
CA THR A 155 -3.22 14.36 18.02
C THR A 155 -4.26 15.35 17.47
N PRO A 156 -4.78 16.31 18.24
CA PRO A 156 -5.74 17.29 17.73
C PRO A 156 -5.18 18.17 16.61
N GLN A 157 -3.90 18.55 16.69
CA GLN A 157 -3.25 19.35 15.67
C GLN A 157 -3.12 18.56 14.35
N LEU A 158 -2.74 17.29 14.44
CA LEU A 158 -2.64 16.41 13.28
C LEU A 158 -4.00 16.10 12.65
N VAL A 159 -5.06 15.90 13.46
CA VAL A 159 -6.43 15.72 12.92
C VAL A 159 -6.87 16.99 12.19
N ARG A 160 -6.66 18.17 12.78
CA ARG A 160 -6.97 19.44 12.09
C ARG A 160 -6.23 19.56 10.76
N TYR A 161 -4.95 19.19 10.73
CA TYR A 161 -4.15 19.19 9.50
C TYR A 161 -4.72 18.22 8.45
N VAL A 162 -5.11 17.00 8.85
CA VAL A 162 -5.74 16.02 7.96
C VAL A 162 -7.02 16.57 7.32
N LYS A 163 -7.86 17.25 8.12
CA LYS A 163 -9.09 17.90 7.66
C LYS A 163 -8.80 19.03 6.67
N GLU A 164 -7.92 19.95 7.05
CA GLU A 164 -7.57 21.12 6.24
C GLU A 164 -7.00 20.74 4.87
N LYS A 165 -6.17 19.69 4.84
CA LYS A 165 -5.50 19.22 3.62
C LYS A 165 -6.30 18.18 2.84
N GLY A 166 -7.46 17.76 3.35
CA GLY A 166 -8.34 16.79 2.70
C GLY A 166 -7.68 15.43 2.45
N LEU A 167 -6.93 14.90 3.43
CA LEU A 167 -6.19 13.64 3.25
C LEU A 167 -7.08 12.39 3.35
N LEU A 168 -8.28 12.53 3.90
CA LEU A 168 -9.29 11.48 4.05
C LEU A 168 -10.67 12.00 3.61
N PRO A 169 -11.58 11.12 3.15
CA PRO A 169 -12.96 11.50 2.87
C PRO A 169 -13.69 11.89 4.17
N GLU A 170 -14.66 12.80 4.05
CA GLU A 170 -15.45 13.28 5.20
C GLU A 170 -16.28 12.13 5.80
N GLU A 171 -17.07 11.46 4.95
CA GLU A 171 -17.89 10.32 5.35
C GLU A 171 -17.20 8.99 5.03
N ARG A 172 -17.54 7.95 5.81
CA ARG A 172 -17.10 6.58 5.51
C ARG A 172 -17.63 6.18 4.13
N PRO A 173 -16.76 5.82 3.17
CA PRO A 173 -17.21 5.35 1.87
C PRO A 173 -18.15 4.15 2.04
N ALA A 174 -19.33 4.22 1.42
CA ALA A 174 -20.26 3.10 1.42
C ALA A 174 -19.54 1.85 0.89
N PRO A 175 -19.75 0.65 1.48
CA PRO A 175 -19.10 -0.55 1.02
C PRO A 175 -19.45 -0.78 -0.45
N THR A 176 -18.47 -0.61 -1.34
CA THR A 176 -18.65 -0.95 -2.75
C THR A 176 -18.80 -2.47 -2.84
N ILE A 177 -20.04 -2.96 -2.87
CA ILE A 177 -20.34 -4.33 -3.26
C ILE A 177 -19.83 -4.46 -4.69
N ARG A 178 -18.65 -5.06 -4.86
CA ARG A 178 -18.17 -5.45 -6.18
C ARG A 178 -19.17 -6.48 -6.71
N LYS A 179 -20.11 -6.04 -7.55
CA LYS A 179 -21.01 -6.96 -8.24
C LYS A 179 -20.13 -7.98 -8.96
N PRO A 180 -20.28 -9.30 -8.71
CA PRO A 180 -19.51 -10.29 -9.43
C PRO A 180 -19.79 -10.07 -10.91
N LYS A 181 -18.71 -9.91 -11.69
CA LYS A 181 -18.76 -9.74 -13.14
C LYS A 181 -19.50 -10.96 -13.70
N ALA A 182 -20.78 -10.80 -14.02
CA ALA A 182 -21.55 -11.81 -14.71
C ALA A 182 -20.77 -12.13 -15.98
N ARG A 183 -20.31 -13.37 -16.10
CA ARG A 183 -19.76 -13.90 -17.34
C ARG A 183 -20.87 -13.83 -18.37
N THR A 184 -20.89 -12.79 -19.19
CA THR A 184 -21.68 -12.71 -20.42
C THR A 184 -21.10 -13.71 -21.42
N GLY A 185 -21.40 -14.99 -21.18
CA GLY A 185 -21.33 -16.04 -22.18
C GLY A 185 -22.71 -16.16 -22.82
N SER A 186 -23.04 -15.26 -23.74
CA SER A 186 -24.20 -15.41 -24.60
C SER A 186 -23.97 -16.62 -25.51
N ARG A 187 -24.57 -17.76 -25.19
CA ARG A 187 -24.82 -18.85 -26.15
C ARG A 187 -26.27 -18.72 -26.61
N PRO A 188 -26.55 -18.36 -27.88
CA PRO A 188 -27.91 -18.42 -28.38
C PRO A 188 -28.32 -19.89 -28.58
N ALA A 189 -29.46 -20.24 -28.00
CA ALA A 189 -30.19 -21.46 -28.32
C ALA A 189 -30.72 -21.34 -29.76
N GLY A 190 -30.21 -22.19 -30.65
CA GLY A 190 -30.59 -22.27 -32.05
C GLY A 190 -31.15 -23.65 -32.38
N SER A 191 -32.43 -23.66 -32.71
CA SER A 191 -33.33 -24.78 -32.95
C SER A 191 -32.87 -25.77 -34.04
N ARG A 192 -33.08 -27.07 -33.78
CA ARG A 192 -33.05 -28.15 -34.79
C ARG A 192 -34.29 -28.05 -35.70
N PRO A 193 -34.15 -28.20 -37.04
CA PRO A 193 -35.26 -28.65 -37.89
C PRO A 193 -35.22 -30.17 -38.05
N LYS A 194 -36.40 -30.80 -37.90
CA LYS A 194 -36.71 -32.16 -38.34
C LYS A 194 -36.80 -32.20 -39.86
N SER A 195 -36.25 -33.22 -40.48
CA SER A 195 -36.67 -33.70 -41.79
C SER A 195 -36.54 -35.22 -41.86
N ASP A 196 -37.47 -35.79 -42.61
CA ASP A 196 -38.12 -37.08 -42.45
C ASP A 196 -37.47 -38.23 -43.26
N MET A 197 -37.87 -39.46 -42.89
CA MET A 197 -37.95 -40.69 -43.70
C MET A 197 -36.67 -41.46 -44.09
N ALA A 198 -36.52 -42.66 -43.52
CA ALA A 198 -36.69 -43.96 -44.23
C ALA A 198 -35.97 -45.11 -43.48
N GLN A 199 -36.71 -46.14 -43.07
CA GLN A 199 -36.14 -47.49 -42.86
C GLN A 199 -36.10 -48.23 -44.21
N PRO A 200 -35.23 -49.23 -44.40
CA PRO A 200 -35.63 -50.61 -44.05
C PRO A 200 -34.52 -51.52 -43.49
N ALA A 201 -34.99 -52.68 -43.06
CA ALA A 201 -34.37 -53.84 -42.41
C ALA A 201 -33.06 -54.39 -43.00
N HIS A 202 -32.24 -55.05 -42.16
CA HIS A 202 -31.92 -56.47 -42.36
C HIS A 202 -31.33 -57.15 -41.11
N GLN A 203 -31.67 -58.42 -41.00
CA GLN A 203 -31.31 -59.42 -40.00
C GLN A 203 -29.84 -59.86 -40.10
N ASN A 204 -29.22 -60.27 -38.98
CA ASN A 204 -28.38 -61.47 -38.93
C ASN A 204 -28.23 -61.88 -37.44
N MET A 205 -29.02 -62.82 -36.94
CA MET A 205 -28.77 -64.27 -36.88
C MET A 205 -27.47 -64.67 -36.16
N GLN A 206 -27.68 -65.48 -35.12
CA GLN A 206 -26.82 -66.58 -34.63
C GLN A 206 -25.50 -66.16 -33.94
N GLU A 207 -24.99 -66.80 -32.90
CA GLU A 207 -25.37 -68.02 -32.20
C GLU A 207 -24.57 -68.05 -30.88
N ARG A 208 -25.25 -68.47 -29.81
CA ARG A 208 -24.81 -69.50 -28.85
C ARG A 208 -23.40 -69.45 -28.21
N ARG A 209 -23.47 -69.69 -26.89
CA ARG A 209 -22.53 -70.42 -26.00
C ARG A 209 -21.31 -69.61 -25.54
N ARG A 210 -20.88 -69.66 -24.28
CA ARG A 210 -21.17 -70.55 -23.13
C ARG A 210 -20.65 -69.81 -21.88
N GLU A 211 -21.37 -69.88 -20.75
CA GLU A 211 -20.92 -70.53 -19.49
C GLU A 211 -19.46 -70.18 -19.15
N GLY A 212 -19.12 -69.50 -18.06
CA GLY A 212 -19.62 -69.66 -16.69
C GLY A 212 -18.42 -69.99 -15.78
N SER A 213 -18.61 -69.76 -14.48
CA SER A 213 -17.79 -70.25 -13.36
C SER A 213 -16.57 -69.41 -12.95
N GLU A 214 -16.80 -68.62 -11.90
CA GLU A 214 -16.08 -68.69 -10.62
C GLU A 214 -14.67 -69.30 -10.62
N ARG A 215 -13.72 -68.52 -10.09
CA ARG A 215 -13.01 -68.83 -8.84
C ARG A 215 -12.34 -67.58 -8.29
#